data_AF-A0A2C5WDK1-F1
#
_entry.id   AF-A0A2C5WDK1-F1
#
_cell.length_a   1.000
_cell.length_b   1.000
_cell.length_c   1.000
_cell.angle_alpha   90.00
_cell.angle_beta   90.00
_cell.angle_gamma   90.00
#
_symmetry.space_group_name_H-M   'P 1'
#
loop_
_entity.id
_entity.type
_entity.pdbx_description
1 polymer ?
#
loop_
_entity_poly.entity_id
_entity_poly.type
_entity_poly.pdbx_seq_one_letter_code
_entity_poly.pdbx_strand_id
1 'polypeptide(L)'
;MLFERGWKHALKRVFLLCLLVGWRVGVAAHLAHDEEQLNIGTVVLSEAERQWVRDNPTVIVAAEQYPLYLFLDEHGHWSGLNNDVLKRISAMTGLQFVYRESFSTAQMLERLETGAADMSTTLAMNDERRLSLDFSHAFGGAGWVFVGRASEPGVQSLEQLAKRVLVLPGRHALEGVIRRDYPSIELRSVKTYAEARALVESGEAYATIENEIGAQLYPSGLLKVGELLEGKWEADLLAVRKGQPQLLSILNKALEAFPASELRAIRLNWLGGIGPKPAAAGWQHWSRLGYWGVFVVGAFCGLSLLWHRRMAALIKQHRDVQSQLGDQLVFQRALIDAMPDPVFVRDLEGRLILCNKSYEEALSIRFEQVQGCRLIDVDALPRATAGMLHEEFMIQLRTRRTRFSRRRLQFKQGNRDIYQWTVPFYCASGELRGLLGGWTDITRRDAATTGHPH
;
A
#
# COMPACT_ATOMS: atom_id res chain seq x y z
N MET A 1 10.36 28.63 29.67
CA MET A 1 10.89 29.38 28.50
C MET A 1 12.27 28.88 28.03
N LEU A 2 12.50 27.57 27.93
CA LEU A 2 13.78 27.02 27.42
C LEU A 2 13.63 26.09 26.20
N PHE A 3 12.41 25.89 25.69
CA PHE A 3 12.15 24.96 24.59
C PHE A 3 12.12 25.63 23.19
N GLU A 4 12.00 26.96 23.09
CA GLU A 4 11.87 27.64 21.79
C GLU A 4 13.20 28.11 21.15
N ARG A 5 14.32 28.11 21.89
CA ARG A 5 15.60 28.59 21.35
C ARG A 5 16.36 27.56 20.51
N GLY A 6 16.18 26.26 20.76
CA GLY A 6 16.89 25.21 20.02
C GLY A 6 16.40 25.01 18.58
N TRP A 7 15.10 25.17 18.34
CA TRP A 7 14.48 24.86 17.05
C TRP A 7 14.89 25.83 15.93
N LYS A 8 15.07 27.12 16.25
CA LYS A 8 15.44 28.14 15.25
C LYS A 8 16.89 27.99 14.74
N HIS A 9 17.79 27.43 15.53
CA HIS A 9 19.18 27.19 15.11
C HIS A 9 19.32 25.94 14.24
N ALA A 10 18.49 24.92 14.47
CA ALA A 10 18.46 23.73 13.63
C ALA A 10 17.95 24.05 12.21
N LEU A 11 16.86 24.83 12.08
CA LEU A 11 16.32 25.21 10.77
C LEU A 11 17.30 26.06 9.94
N LYS A 12 18.03 26.99 10.58
CA LYS A 12 19.04 27.82 9.87
C LYS A 12 20.21 26.98 9.35
N ARG A 13 20.62 25.92 10.07
CA ARG A 13 21.70 25.03 9.64
C ARG A 13 21.29 24.13 8.47
N VAL A 14 20.04 23.65 8.47
CA VAL A 14 19.50 22.86 7.34
C VAL A 14 19.37 23.73 6.08
N PHE A 15 18.88 24.97 6.21
CA PHE A 15 18.72 25.86 5.06
C PHE A 15 20.07 26.26 4.42
N LEU A 16 21.11 26.48 5.24
CA LEU A 16 22.46 26.79 4.74
C LEU A 16 23.10 25.60 4.01
N LEU A 17 22.83 24.36 4.48
CA LEU A 17 23.30 23.15 3.83
C LEU A 17 22.61 22.92 2.47
N CYS A 18 21.31 23.19 2.39
CA CYS A 18 20.56 23.12 1.12
C CYS A 18 21.05 24.14 0.08
N LEU A 19 21.41 25.36 0.51
CA LEU A 19 21.98 26.38 -0.37
C LEU A 19 23.38 26.01 -0.88
N LEU A 20 24.23 25.41 -0.05
CA LEU A 20 25.57 24.96 -0.45
C LEU A 20 25.54 23.76 -1.42
N VAL A 21 24.57 22.85 -1.25
CA VAL A 21 24.36 21.74 -2.18
C VAL A 21 23.75 22.24 -3.50
N GLY A 22 22.80 23.17 -3.43
CA GLY A 22 22.21 23.80 -4.63
C GLY A 22 23.23 24.57 -5.47
N TRP A 23 24.18 25.25 -4.84
CA TRP A 23 25.25 25.98 -5.55
C TRP A 23 26.27 25.04 -6.20
N ARG A 24 26.60 23.91 -5.54
CA ARG A 24 27.51 22.90 -6.12
C ARG A 24 26.90 22.14 -7.30
N VAL A 25 25.59 21.88 -7.27
CA VAL A 25 24.87 21.24 -8.39
C VAL A 25 24.69 22.21 -9.57
N GLY A 26 24.42 23.49 -9.30
CA GLY A 26 24.25 24.51 -10.35
C GLY A 26 25.53 24.82 -11.12
N VAL A 27 26.69 24.85 -10.45
CA VAL A 27 27.99 25.11 -11.10
C VAL A 27 28.51 23.87 -11.85
N ALA A 28 28.26 22.66 -11.34
CA ALA A 28 28.61 21.43 -12.05
C ALA A 28 27.76 21.21 -13.31
N ALA A 29 26.48 21.59 -13.27
CA ALA A 29 25.59 21.52 -14.44
C ALA A 29 25.98 22.54 -15.53
N HIS A 30 26.46 23.72 -15.15
CA HIS A 30 26.95 24.72 -16.12
C HIS A 30 28.31 24.36 -16.72
N LEU A 31 29.23 23.80 -15.93
CA LEU A 31 30.54 23.36 -16.43
C LEU A 31 30.44 22.12 -17.33
N ALA A 32 29.47 21.23 -17.10
CA ALA A 32 29.23 20.07 -17.97
C ALA A 32 28.60 20.45 -19.32
N HIS A 33 27.85 21.55 -19.40
CA HIS A 33 27.20 21.99 -20.63
C HIS A 33 28.17 22.68 -21.61
N ASP A 34 29.21 23.34 -21.09
CA ASP A 34 30.22 24.02 -21.92
C ASP A 34 31.27 23.04 -22.50
N GLU A 35 31.56 21.90 -21.87
CA GLU A 35 32.47 20.88 -22.41
C GLU A 35 31.84 20.02 -23.52
N GLU A 36 30.50 19.94 -23.59
CA GLU A 36 29.79 19.06 -24.53
C GLU A 36 29.66 19.66 -25.95
N GLN A 37 30.01 20.93 -26.15
CA GLN A 37 29.75 21.63 -27.41
C GLN A 37 30.83 21.57 -28.50
N LEU A 38 32.02 20.96 -28.32
CA LEU A 38 33.06 21.06 -29.36
C LEU A 38 34.08 19.91 -29.46
N ASN A 39 33.69 18.67 -29.12
CA ASN A 39 34.45 17.50 -29.59
C ASN A 39 33.79 16.92 -30.85
N ILE A 40 33.87 17.66 -31.96
CA ILE A 40 33.59 17.08 -33.28
C ILE A 40 34.63 15.98 -33.44
N GLY A 41 34.26 14.71 -33.27
CA GLY A 41 35.15 13.58 -33.55
C GLY A 41 35.70 13.75 -34.96
N THR A 42 36.94 14.22 -35.09
CA THR A 42 37.53 14.52 -36.39
C THR A 42 37.92 13.20 -37.03
N VAL A 43 37.25 12.84 -38.13
CA VAL A 43 37.60 11.64 -38.90
C VAL A 43 38.90 11.90 -39.65
N VAL A 44 39.90 11.05 -39.42
CA VAL A 44 41.17 11.13 -40.15
C VAL A 44 41.06 10.35 -41.45
N LEU A 45 40.76 11.07 -42.53
CA LEU A 45 40.73 10.52 -43.89
C LEU A 45 42.13 10.51 -44.52
N SER A 46 42.46 9.43 -45.21
CA SER A 46 43.65 9.33 -46.07
C SER A 46 43.54 10.27 -47.26
N GLU A 47 44.66 10.53 -47.95
CA GLU A 47 44.63 11.43 -49.11
C GLU A 47 43.75 10.89 -50.24
N ALA A 48 43.76 9.58 -50.48
CA ALA A 48 42.90 8.96 -51.49
C ALA A 48 41.41 9.10 -51.16
N GLU A 49 41.03 8.97 -49.88
CA GLU A 49 39.64 9.16 -49.43
C GLU A 49 39.23 10.62 -49.51
N ARG A 50 40.10 11.56 -49.11
CA ARG A 50 39.82 13.01 -49.24
C ARG A 50 39.63 13.41 -50.69
N GLN A 51 40.46 12.88 -51.59
CA GLN A 51 40.28 13.08 -53.02
C GLN A 51 38.96 12.47 -53.51
N TRP A 52 38.63 11.26 -53.07
CA TRP A 52 37.37 10.61 -53.43
C TRP A 52 36.14 11.43 -53.00
N VAL A 53 36.13 12.00 -51.79
CA VAL A 53 35.06 12.90 -51.31
C VAL A 53 34.94 14.14 -52.18
N ARG A 54 36.07 14.72 -52.63
CA ARG A 54 36.07 15.87 -53.54
C ARG A 54 35.48 15.53 -54.91
N ASP A 55 35.83 14.36 -55.45
CA ASP A 55 35.38 13.91 -56.76
C ASP A 55 33.93 13.37 -56.74
N ASN A 56 33.48 12.86 -55.59
CA ASN A 56 32.17 12.24 -55.38
C ASN A 56 31.48 12.85 -54.14
N PRO A 57 31.15 14.15 -54.16
CA PRO A 57 30.60 14.82 -52.99
C PRO A 57 29.20 14.33 -52.62
N THR A 58 28.48 13.72 -53.57
CA THR A 58 27.13 13.20 -53.37
C THR A 58 27.12 11.68 -53.43
N VAL A 59 26.53 11.06 -52.42
CA VAL A 59 26.30 9.61 -52.33
C VAL A 59 24.80 9.35 -52.43
N ILE A 60 24.41 8.51 -53.39
CA ILE A 60 23.00 8.20 -53.62
C ILE A 60 22.57 7.05 -52.70
N VAL A 61 21.60 7.31 -51.83
CA VAL A 61 21.07 6.34 -50.86
C VAL A 61 19.75 5.77 -51.38
N ALA A 62 19.68 4.48 -51.68
CA ALA A 62 18.41 3.80 -51.93
C ALA A 62 17.63 3.69 -50.61
N ALA A 63 16.44 4.29 -50.58
CA ALA A 63 15.64 4.46 -49.37
C ALA A 63 14.27 3.79 -49.51
N GLU A 64 13.99 2.83 -48.65
CA GLU A 64 12.64 2.27 -48.45
C GLU A 64 12.12 2.80 -47.13
N GLN A 65 10.83 3.15 -47.06
CA GLN A 65 10.23 3.62 -45.82
C GLN A 65 10.23 2.49 -44.79
N TYR A 66 11.03 2.68 -43.76
CA TYR A 66 11.21 1.79 -42.63
C TYR A 66 11.06 2.61 -41.35
N PRO A 67 9.84 2.67 -40.77
CA PRO A 67 9.52 3.58 -39.66
C PRO A 67 10.55 3.54 -38.52
N LEU A 68 10.76 4.71 -37.89
CA LEU A 68 11.79 5.00 -36.87
C LEU A 68 13.23 5.02 -37.39
N TYR A 69 13.58 4.15 -38.35
CA TYR A 69 14.92 4.06 -38.92
C TYR A 69 15.13 5.04 -40.07
N LEU A 70 14.25 5.01 -41.07
CA LEU A 70 14.28 5.91 -42.22
C LEU A 70 12.88 6.02 -42.83
N PHE A 71 12.24 7.17 -42.72
CA PHE A 71 10.88 7.40 -43.19
C PHE A 71 10.69 8.86 -43.63
N LEU A 72 9.60 9.14 -44.34
CA LEU A 72 9.22 10.52 -44.67
C LEU A 72 8.40 11.12 -43.54
N ASP A 73 8.79 12.29 -43.06
CA ASP A 73 8.01 13.04 -42.06
C ASP A 73 6.76 13.70 -42.66
N GLU A 74 5.99 14.41 -41.83
CA GLU A 74 4.77 15.11 -42.24
C GLU A 74 5.00 16.20 -43.30
N HIS A 75 6.25 16.64 -43.48
CA HIS A 75 6.67 17.63 -44.46
C HIS A 75 7.28 17.00 -45.73
N GLY A 76 7.34 15.67 -45.80
CA GLY A 76 7.92 14.95 -46.94
C GLY A 76 9.45 14.92 -46.94
N HIS A 77 10.10 15.20 -45.80
CA HIS A 77 11.55 15.08 -45.67
C HIS A 77 11.94 13.74 -45.06
N TRP A 78 13.10 13.22 -45.48
CA TRP A 78 13.67 12.01 -44.88
C TRP A 78 14.09 12.28 -43.44
N SER A 79 13.60 11.42 -42.55
CA SER A 79 13.77 11.47 -41.11
C SER A 79 13.96 10.07 -40.53
N GLY A 80 14.39 9.99 -39.27
CA GLY A 80 14.65 8.72 -38.58
C GLY A 80 16.10 8.55 -38.13
N LEU A 81 16.34 7.49 -37.36
CA LEU A 81 17.61 7.15 -36.74
C LEU A 81 18.76 7.12 -37.75
N ASN A 82 18.59 6.43 -38.87
CA ASN A 82 19.63 6.29 -39.88
C ASN A 82 19.90 7.61 -40.61
N ASN A 83 18.88 8.46 -40.78
CA ASN A 83 19.06 9.81 -41.33
C ASN A 83 19.89 10.70 -40.40
N ASP A 84 19.66 10.64 -39.09
CA ASP A 84 20.46 11.40 -38.12
C ASP A 84 21.91 10.89 -38.03
N VAL A 85 22.11 9.56 -38.14
CA VAL A 85 23.45 8.96 -38.29
C VAL A 85 24.14 9.48 -39.56
N LEU A 86 23.44 9.49 -40.70
CA LEU A 86 24.01 10.02 -41.96
C LEU A 86 24.29 11.53 -41.89
N LYS A 87 23.47 12.33 -41.22
CA LYS A 87 23.76 13.76 -40.97
C LYS A 87 25.04 13.95 -40.17
N ARG A 88 25.25 13.11 -39.14
CA ARG A 88 26.48 13.16 -38.34
C ARG A 88 27.70 12.73 -39.16
N ILE A 89 27.59 11.66 -39.93
CA ILE A 89 28.64 11.24 -40.87
C ILE A 89 28.94 12.32 -41.91
N SER A 90 27.90 13.01 -42.41
CA SER A 90 28.04 14.14 -43.33
C SER A 90 28.85 15.27 -42.69
N ALA A 91 28.53 15.65 -41.45
CA ALA A 91 29.29 16.67 -40.71
C ALA A 91 30.76 16.27 -40.45
N MET A 92 31.04 14.97 -40.31
CA MET A 92 32.39 14.44 -40.05
C MET A 92 33.25 14.30 -41.31
N THR A 93 32.63 14.08 -42.48
CA THR A 93 33.33 13.67 -43.72
C THR A 93 33.18 14.67 -44.88
N GLY A 94 32.14 15.50 -44.86
CA GLY A 94 31.77 16.40 -45.95
C GLY A 94 30.85 15.77 -47.02
N LEU A 95 30.61 14.46 -46.98
CA LEU A 95 29.72 13.77 -47.92
C LEU A 95 28.28 14.27 -47.82
N GLN A 96 27.60 14.38 -48.94
CA GLN A 96 26.18 14.72 -49.03
C GLN A 96 25.38 13.48 -49.41
N PHE A 97 24.41 13.11 -48.59
CA PHE A 97 23.58 11.93 -48.84
C PHE A 97 22.26 12.36 -49.49
N VAL A 98 21.97 11.81 -50.67
CA VAL A 98 20.75 12.10 -51.43
C VAL A 98 19.93 10.83 -51.59
N TYR A 99 18.68 10.88 -51.15
CA TYR A 99 17.80 9.72 -51.12
C TYR A 99 17.09 9.46 -52.46
N ARG A 100 17.00 8.19 -52.84
CA ARG A 100 16.20 7.68 -53.95
C ARG A 100 15.20 6.67 -53.41
N GLU A 101 13.94 7.06 -53.42
CA GLU A 101 12.86 6.22 -52.88
C GLU A 101 12.72 4.90 -53.65
N SER A 102 12.51 3.84 -52.88
CA SER A 102 12.26 2.47 -53.31
C SER A 102 11.02 1.96 -52.56
N PHE A 103 10.10 1.33 -53.28
CA PHE A 103 8.81 0.88 -52.75
C PHE A 103 8.80 -0.60 -52.33
N SER A 104 9.96 -1.26 -52.42
CA SER A 104 10.16 -2.63 -51.96
C SER A 104 11.66 -2.92 -51.84
N THR A 105 11.99 -3.93 -51.04
CA THR A 105 13.35 -4.46 -50.90
C THR A 105 13.93 -4.94 -52.24
N ALA A 106 13.10 -5.54 -53.11
CA ALA A 106 13.52 -5.98 -54.43
C ALA A 106 13.98 -4.79 -55.32
N GLN A 107 13.20 -3.70 -55.33
CA GLN A 107 13.56 -2.49 -56.07
C GLN A 107 14.81 -1.80 -55.49
N MET A 108 14.96 -1.80 -54.17
CA MET A 108 16.16 -1.26 -53.52
C MET A 108 17.42 -2.02 -53.94
N LEU A 109 17.37 -3.37 -53.94
CA LEU A 109 18.46 -4.22 -54.42
C LEU A 109 18.77 -3.96 -55.89
N GLU A 110 17.76 -3.89 -56.76
CA GLU A 110 17.94 -3.57 -58.18
C GLU A 110 18.67 -2.22 -58.38
N ARG A 111 18.31 -1.19 -57.62
CA ARG A 111 18.99 0.12 -57.68
C ARG A 111 20.47 0.02 -57.29
N LEU A 112 20.79 -0.77 -56.27
CA LEU A 112 22.17 -0.98 -55.85
C LEU A 112 22.95 -1.81 -56.88
N GLU A 113 22.35 -2.85 -57.46
CA GLU A 113 23.01 -3.71 -58.44
C GLU A 113 23.25 -2.99 -59.78
N THR A 114 22.31 -2.16 -60.22
CA THR A 114 22.42 -1.36 -61.45
C THR A 114 23.29 -0.10 -61.31
N GLY A 115 23.68 0.26 -60.08
CA GLY A 115 24.41 1.50 -59.79
C GLY A 115 23.55 2.76 -59.86
N ALA A 116 22.22 2.63 -59.88
CA ALA A 116 21.31 3.77 -59.70
C ALA A 116 21.33 4.35 -58.27
N ALA A 117 21.90 3.60 -57.32
CA ALA A 117 22.25 4.04 -55.98
C ALA A 117 23.60 3.44 -55.54
N ASP A 118 24.25 4.13 -54.61
CA ASP A 118 25.56 3.77 -54.08
C ASP A 118 25.47 2.94 -52.80
N MET A 119 24.47 3.22 -51.97
CA MET A 119 24.30 2.59 -50.67
C MET A 119 22.85 2.50 -50.19
N SER A 120 22.60 1.74 -49.14
CA SER A 120 21.36 1.70 -48.36
C SER A 120 21.67 1.65 -46.86
N THR A 121 20.72 2.11 -46.04
CA THR A 121 20.84 2.11 -44.56
C THR A 121 19.93 1.10 -43.87
N THR A 122 18.96 0.52 -44.57
CA THR A 122 17.92 -0.35 -43.98
C THR A 122 17.99 -1.79 -44.52
N LEU A 123 19.02 -2.09 -45.33
CA LEU A 123 19.16 -3.40 -45.96
C LEU A 123 19.95 -4.36 -45.07
N ALA A 124 19.24 -5.33 -44.48
CA ALA A 124 19.86 -6.40 -43.70
C ALA A 124 20.94 -7.20 -44.48
N MET A 125 21.96 -7.65 -43.79
CA MET A 125 23.00 -8.50 -44.39
C MET A 125 22.56 -9.97 -44.47
N ASN A 126 22.91 -10.63 -45.58
CA ASN A 126 22.88 -12.09 -45.69
C ASN A 126 23.99 -12.57 -46.65
N ASP A 127 24.19 -13.89 -46.74
CA ASP A 127 25.29 -14.47 -47.52
C ASP A 127 25.15 -14.22 -49.02
N GLU A 128 23.92 -14.15 -49.55
CA GLU A 128 23.67 -13.85 -50.95
C GLU A 128 24.05 -12.41 -51.30
N ARG A 129 23.61 -11.44 -50.47
CA ARG A 129 23.87 -10.01 -50.67
C ARG A 129 25.36 -9.67 -50.56
N ARG A 130 26.13 -10.40 -49.75
CA ARG A 130 27.61 -10.25 -49.65
C ARG A 130 28.35 -10.54 -50.97
N LEU A 131 27.70 -11.21 -51.91
CA LEU A 131 28.29 -11.46 -53.23
C LEU A 131 28.31 -10.20 -54.10
N SER A 132 27.32 -9.31 -53.97
CA SER A 132 27.17 -8.08 -54.78
C SER A 132 27.30 -6.78 -53.99
N LEU A 133 27.25 -6.83 -52.67
CA LEU A 133 27.34 -5.67 -51.76
C LEU A 133 28.42 -5.89 -50.71
N ASP A 134 29.02 -4.78 -50.27
CA ASP A 134 29.87 -4.70 -49.09
C ASP A 134 29.08 -4.05 -47.93
N PHE A 135 29.44 -4.35 -46.68
CA PHE A 135 28.72 -3.86 -45.51
C PHE A 135 29.68 -3.17 -44.54
N SER A 136 29.23 -2.06 -43.94
CA SER A 136 30.01 -1.31 -42.95
C SER A 136 30.17 -2.05 -41.62
N HIS A 137 30.84 -1.40 -40.66
CA HIS A 137 30.75 -1.77 -39.26
C HIS A 137 29.32 -1.58 -38.73
N ALA A 138 28.93 -2.42 -37.78
CA ALA A 138 27.62 -2.35 -37.15
C ALA A 138 27.58 -1.16 -36.17
N PHE A 139 26.50 -0.37 -36.25
CA PHE A 139 26.24 0.74 -35.33
C PHE A 139 24.98 0.51 -34.47
N GLY A 140 24.37 -0.65 -34.64
CA GLY A 140 23.19 -1.05 -33.89
C GLY A 140 22.68 -2.41 -34.31
N GLY A 141 21.39 -2.61 -34.08
CA GLY A 141 20.68 -3.81 -34.44
C GLY A 141 19.52 -4.11 -33.51
N ALA A 142 18.70 -5.05 -33.93
CA ALA A 142 17.64 -5.65 -33.13
C ALA A 142 17.48 -7.15 -33.46
N GLY A 143 16.70 -7.85 -32.63
CA GLY A 143 16.33 -9.23 -32.91
C GLY A 143 15.27 -9.33 -34.00
N TRP A 144 15.22 -10.47 -34.70
CA TRP A 144 14.04 -10.84 -35.46
C TRP A 144 13.00 -11.45 -34.53
N VAL A 145 11.73 -11.12 -34.70
CA VAL A 145 10.61 -11.66 -33.92
C VAL A 145 9.52 -12.20 -34.83
N PHE A 146 8.80 -13.21 -34.36
CA PHE A 146 7.57 -13.64 -35.02
C PHE A 146 6.45 -12.65 -34.72
N VAL A 147 5.62 -12.36 -35.71
CA VAL A 147 4.36 -11.62 -35.53
C VAL A 147 3.23 -12.53 -36.00
N GLY A 148 2.33 -12.86 -35.07
CA GLY A 148 1.20 -13.77 -35.30
C GLY A 148 -0.11 -13.19 -34.75
N ARG A 149 -1.23 -13.88 -34.96
CA ARG A 149 -2.52 -13.44 -34.40
C ARG A 149 -2.56 -13.58 -32.87
N ALA A 150 -3.17 -12.61 -32.19
CA ALA A 150 -3.32 -12.63 -30.74
C ALA A 150 -4.18 -13.81 -30.24
N SER A 151 -5.13 -14.28 -31.04
CA SER A 151 -6.04 -15.39 -30.73
C SER A 151 -5.40 -16.79 -30.88
N GLU A 152 -4.24 -16.89 -31.52
CA GLU A 152 -3.55 -18.15 -31.78
C GLU A 152 -2.43 -18.39 -30.76
N PRO A 153 -1.91 -19.60 -30.58
CA PRO A 153 -0.66 -19.84 -29.85
C PRO A 153 0.51 -19.05 -30.47
N GLY A 154 1.46 -18.62 -29.64
CA GLY A 154 2.64 -17.89 -30.13
C GLY A 154 3.60 -18.81 -30.86
N VAL A 155 4.24 -18.29 -31.91
CA VAL A 155 5.32 -19.01 -32.61
C VAL A 155 6.61 -18.75 -31.86
N GLN A 156 7.31 -19.82 -31.49
CA GLN A 156 8.60 -19.75 -30.79
C GLN A 156 9.76 -20.19 -31.68
N SER A 157 9.48 -20.96 -32.74
CA SER A 157 10.53 -21.46 -33.64
C SER A 157 10.01 -21.70 -35.06
N LEU A 158 10.91 -21.77 -36.03
CA LEU A 158 10.57 -22.02 -37.43
C LEU A 158 9.98 -23.43 -37.64
N GLU A 159 10.39 -24.41 -36.84
CA GLU A 159 9.90 -25.79 -36.89
C GLU A 159 8.38 -25.88 -36.64
N GLN A 160 7.85 -25.00 -35.78
CA GLN A 160 6.41 -24.93 -35.48
C GLN A 160 5.56 -24.47 -36.67
N LEU A 161 6.19 -23.88 -37.69
CA LEU A 161 5.53 -23.40 -38.91
C LEU A 161 5.46 -24.46 -40.01
N ALA A 162 5.85 -25.71 -39.74
CA ALA A 162 5.73 -26.78 -40.71
C ALA A 162 4.29 -26.90 -41.25
N LYS A 163 4.14 -26.86 -42.58
CA LYS A 163 2.86 -26.86 -43.32
C LYS A 163 1.95 -25.67 -43.01
N ARG A 164 2.47 -24.61 -42.38
CA ARG A 164 1.78 -23.33 -42.18
C ARG A 164 2.27 -22.32 -43.21
N VAL A 165 1.43 -21.32 -43.47
CA VAL A 165 1.78 -20.18 -44.32
C VAL A 165 2.58 -19.17 -43.49
N LEU A 166 3.83 -18.94 -43.88
CA LEU A 166 4.65 -17.83 -43.40
C LEU A 166 4.70 -16.79 -44.51
N VAL A 167 4.45 -15.52 -44.19
CA VAL A 167 4.53 -14.43 -45.18
C VAL A 167 5.68 -13.50 -44.85
N LEU A 168 6.49 -13.14 -45.84
CA LEU A 168 7.60 -12.18 -45.73
C LEU A 168 7.60 -11.21 -46.91
N PRO A 169 8.15 -10.00 -46.77
CA PRO A 169 8.49 -9.19 -47.94
C PRO A 169 9.40 -9.98 -48.91
N GLY A 170 9.25 -9.77 -50.21
CA GLY A 170 10.08 -10.43 -51.21
C GLY A 170 11.56 -10.04 -51.06
N ARG A 171 12.46 -11.00 -51.29
CA ARG A 171 13.91 -10.86 -51.10
C ARG A 171 14.30 -10.61 -49.63
N HIS A 172 13.47 -10.98 -48.64
CA HIS A 172 13.79 -10.85 -47.22
C HIS A 172 15.12 -11.54 -46.85
N ALA A 173 15.87 -11.00 -45.87
CA ALA A 173 17.18 -11.54 -45.52
C ALA A 173 17.15 -13.02 -45.09
N LEU A 174 16.06 -13.44 -44.44
CA LEU A 174 15.84 -14.82 -43.99
C LEU A 174 15.20 -15.72 -45.07
N GLU A 175 14.73 -15.19 -46.20
CA GLU A 175 13.99 -15.96 -47.22
C GLU A 175 14.79 -17.18 -47.72
N GLY A 176 16.06 -16.98 -48.11
CA GLY A 176 16.90 -18.06 -48.63
C GLY A 176 17.16 -19.16 -47.60
N VAL A 177 17.42 -18.78 -46.34
CA VAL A 177 17.64 -19.73 -45.23
C VAL A 177 16.38 -20.52 -44.94
N ILE A 178 15.22 -19.86 -44.88
CA ILE A 178 13.94 -20.52 -44.61
C ILE A 178 13.57 -21.50 -45.74
N ARG A 179 13.72 -21.09 -47.01
CA ARG A 179 13.44 -21.98 -48.15
C ARG A 179 14.34 -23.22 -48.17
N ARG A 180 15.60 -23.07 -47.80
CA ARG A 180 16.61 -24.15 -47.81
C ARG A 180 16.45 -25.10 -46.61
N ASP A 181 16.35 -24.55 -45.41
CA ASP A 181 16.45 -25.32 -44.16
C ASP A 181 15.07 -25.75 -43.64
N TYR A 182 14.00 -25.06 -44.05
CA TYR A 182 12.61 -25.32 -43.64
C TYR A 182 11.64 -25.45 -44.82
N PRO A 183 11.89 -26.37 -45.77
CA PRO A 183 11.10 -26.49 -47.01
C PRO A 183 9.64 -26.91 -46.79
N SER A 184 9.29 -27.36 -45.58
CA SER A 184 7.91 -27.69 -45.21
C SER A 184 7.06 -26.46 -44.89
N ILE A 185 7.66 -25.28 -44.70
CA ILE A 185 6.93 -24.01 -44.50
C ILE A 185 6.44 -23.51 -45.85
N GLU A 186 5.16 -23.16 -45.96
CA GLU A 186 4.64 -22.50 -47.16
C GLU A 186 4.99 -21.01 -47.12
N LEU A 187 6.14 -20.65 -47.70
CA LEU A 187 6.61 -19.27 -47.72
C LEU A 187 5.97 -18.48 -48.87
N ARG A 188 5.19 -17.45 -48.50
CA ARG A 188 4.60 -16.47 -49.43
C ARG A 188 5.34 -15.13 -49.37
N SER A 189 5.52 -14.51 -50.52
CA SER A 189 6.22 -13.23 -50.65
C SER A 189 5.25 -12.09 -50.95
N VAL A 190 5.40 -10.96 -50.27
CA VAL A 190 4.62 -9.72 -50.47
C VAL A 190 5.54 -8.53 -50.73
N LYS A 191 4.99 -7.34 -51.01
CA LYS A 191 5.83 -6.15 -51.27
C LYS A 191 6.35 -5.49 -50.00
N THR A 192 5.53 -5.44 -48.94
CA THR A 192 5.80 -4.65 -47.74
C THR A 192 5.45 -5.41 -46.46
N TYR A 193 6.02 -5.02 -45.31
CA TYR A 193 5.63 -5.56 -44.01
C TYR A 193 4.18 -5.24 -43.63
N ALA A 194 3.64 -4.10 -44.10
CA ALA A 194 2.23 -3.76 -43.90
C ALA A 194 1.29 -4.78 -44.58
N GLU A 195 1.62 -5.17 -45.82
CA GLU A 195 0.89 -6.22 -46.54
C GLU A 195 1.05 -7.60 -45.85
N ALA A 196 2.25 -7.92 -45.37
CA ALA A 196 2.52 -9.16 -44.64
C ALA A 196 1.64 -9.25 -43.38
N ARG A 197 1.58 -8.17 -42.59
CA ARG A 197 0.76 -8.08 -41.39
C ARG A 197 -0.73 -8.19 -41.69
N ALA A 198 -1.22 -7.54 -42.75
CA ALA A 198 -2.63 -7.62 -43.14
C ALA A 198 -3.07 -9.07 -43.44
N LEU A 199 -2.21 -9.88 -44.09
CA LEU A 199 -2.48 -11.29 -44.35
C LEU A 199 -2.44 -12.15 -43.08
N VAL A 200 -1.62 -11.79 -42.09
CA VAL A 200 -1.63 -12.45 -40.78
C VAL A 200 -2.91 -12.09 -40.02
N GLU A 201 -3.32 -10.82 -40.05
CA GLU A 201 -4.56 -10.36 -39.41
C GLU A 201 -5.80 -11.03 -40.02
N SER A 202 -5.87 -11.17 -41.35
CA SER A 202 -6.98 -11.84 -42.04
C SER A 202 -7.01 -13.36 -41.81
N GLY A 203 -5.89 -13.94 -41.36
CA GLY A 203 -5.72 -15.38 -41.15
C GLY A 203 -5.33 -16.15 -42.41
N GLU A 204 -5.02 -15.47 -43.52
CA GLU A 204 -4.48 -16.07 -44.73
C GLU A 204 -3.02 -16.53 -44.55
N ALA A 205 -2.30 -15.89 -43.64
CA ALA A 205 -0.99 -16.31 -43.17
C ALA A 205 -1.03 -16.58 -41.66
N TYR A 206 -0.22 -17.54 -41.20
CA TYR A 206 -0.13 -17.88 -39.78
C TYR A 206 0.76 -16.88 -39.01
N ALA A 207 1.86 -16.46 -39.63
CA ALA A 207 2.80 -15.51 -39.07
C ALA A 207 3.56 -14.74 -40.15
N THR A 208 4.23 -13.67 -39.72
CA THR A 208 5.34 -13.00 -40.43
C THR A 208 6.54 -12.87 -39.49
N ILE A 209 7.70 -12.49 -40.02
CA ILE A 209 8.91 -12.21 -39.21
C ILE A 209 9.32 -10.77 -39.50
N GLU A 210 9.53 -9.98 -38.46
CA GLU A 210 9.94 -8.58 -38.56
C GLU A 210 11.03 -8.27 -37.51
N ASN A 211 11.74 -7.17 -37.70
CA ASN A 211 12.61 -6.59 -36.69
C ASN A 211 11.78 -6.27 -35.43
N GLU A 212 12.32 -6.57 -34.24
CA GLU A 212 11.65 -6.36 -32.95
C GLU A 212 11.13 -4.93 -32.76
N ILE A 213 11.90 -3.94 -33.19
CA ILE A 213 11.52 -2.52 -33.04
C ILE A 213 10.34 -2.19 -33.96
N GLY A 214 10.42 -2.61 -35.23
CA GLY A 214 9.31 -2.46 -36.19
C GLY A 214 8.06 -3.21 -35.72
N ALA A 215 8.25 -4.39 -35.15
CA ALA A 215 7.19 -5.24 -34.62
C ALA A 215 6.30 -4.50 -33.61
N GLN A 216 6.93 -3.75 -32.69
CA GLN A 216 6.31 -3.05 -31.57
C GLN A 216 5.64 -1.72 -31.94
N LEU A 217 5.91 -1.16 -33.13
CA LEU A 217 5.40 0.17 -33.51
C LEU A 217 3.89 0.17 -33.78
N TYR A 218 3.33 -0.97 -34.18
CA TYR A 218 1.93 -1.07 -34.59
C TYR A 218 1.07 -1.59 -33.44
N PRO A 219 -0.15 -1.07 -33.28
CA PRO A 219 -1.00 -1.38 -32.13
C PRO A 219 -1.36 -2.87 -32.03
N SER A 220 -1.32 -3.39 -30.82
CA SER A 220 -1.68 -4.75 -30.40
C SER A 220 -3.19 -4.98 -30.42
N GLY A 221 -3.81 -4.85 -31.60
CA GLY A 221 -5.23 -5.14 -31.82
C GLY A 221 -5.46 -6.63 -32.07
N LEU A 222 -5.13 -7.08 -33.27
CA LEU A 222 -5.32 -8.46 -33.72
C LEU A 222 -4.03 -9.27 -33.77
N LEU A 223 -2.88 -8.58 -33.71
CA LEU A 223 -1.55 -9.18 -33.75
C LEU A 223 -0.89 -9.16 -32.39
N LYS A 224 -0.02 -10.15 -32.17
CA LYS A 224 0.92 -10.20 -31.07
C LYS A 224 2.33 -10.37 -31.60
N VAL A 225 3.27 -9.70 -30.94
CA VAL A 225 4.69 -9.91 -31.12
C VAL A 225 5.09 -11.11 -30.26
N GLY A 226 5.65 -12.13 -30.91
CA GLY A 226 6.14 -13.36 -30.30
C GLY A 226 7.56 -13.22 -29.77
N GLU A 227 8.22 -14.37 -29.58
CA GLU A 227 9.60 -14.43 -29.09
C GLU A 227 10.62 -14.09 -30.18
N LEU A 228 11.84 -13.73 -29.74
CA LEU A 228 12.97 -13.53 -30.63
C LEU A 228 13.35 -14.87 -31.29
N LEU A 229 13.64 -14.82 -32.59
CA LEU A 229 14.20 -15.97 -33.31
C LEU A 229 15.60 -16.26 -32.78
N GLU A 230 15.77 -17.46 -32.25
CA GLU A 230 17.03 -17.90 -31.64
C GLU A 230 18.20 -17.79 -32.63
N GLY A 231 19.27 -17.12 -32.20
CA GLY A 231 20.48 -16.93 -33.00
C GLY A 231 20.32 -16.04 -34.23
N LYS A 232 19.17 -15.36 -34.40
CA LYS A 232 18.93 -14.44 -35.53
C LYS A 232 18.89 -12.99 -35.05
N TRP A 233 20.03 -12.32 -35.19
CA TRP A 233 20.19 -10.89 -34.94
C TRP A 233 20.31 -10.13 -36.26
N GLU A 234 19.61 -9.02 -36.38
CA GLU A 234 19.73 -8.06 -37.47
C GLU A 234 20.66 -6.93 -37.03
N ALA A 235 21.89 -6.90 -37.54
CA ALA A 235 22.79 -5.78 -37.28
C ALA A 235 22.41 -4.58 -38.17
N ASP A 236 22.39 -3.39 -37.58
CA ASP A 236 22.23 -2.14 -38.34
C ASP A 236 23.55 -1.84 -39.04
N LEU A 237 23.54 -1.95 -40.36
CA LEU A 237 24.70 -1.86 -41.25
C LEU A 237 24.40 -0.94 -42.42
N LEU A 238 25.42 -0.24 -42.92
CA LEU A 238 25.34 0.47 -44.19
C LEU A 238 25.75 -0.50 -45.31
N ALA A 239 24.83 -0.79 -46.22
CA ALA A 239 25.10 -1.62 -47.39
C ALA A 239 25.63 -0.73 -48.51
N VAL A 240 26.79 -1.04 -49.06
CA VAL A 240 27.46 -0.29 -50.11
C VAL A 240 27.59 -1.18 -51.35
N ARG A 241 27.31 -0.63 -52.53
CA ARG A 241 27.52 -1.35 -53.79
C ARG A 241 29.00 -1.72 -53.96
N LYS A 242 29.28 -2.96 -54.39
CA LYS A 242 30.66 -3.40 -54.64
C LYS A 242 31.40 -2.51 -55.62
N GLY A 243 32.72 -2.44 -55.43
CA GLY A 243 33.60 -1.59 -56.23
C GLY A 243 33.73 -0.16 -55.72
N GLN A 244 33.22 0.13 -54.51
CA GLN A 244 33.37 1.43 -53.84
C GLN A 244 34.18 1.33 -52.52
N PRO A 245 35.43 0.82 -52.53
CA PRO A 245 36.19 0.58 -51.31
C PRO A 245 36.51 1.88 -50.55
N GLN A 246 36.67 3.01 -51.25
CA GLN A 246 36.88 4.32 -50.61
C GLN A 246 35.63 4.76 -49.83
N LEU A 247 34.44 4.65 -50.41
CA LEU A 247 33.18 4.98 -49.72
C LEU A 247 33.01 4.12 -48.47
N LEU A 248 33.18 2.80 -48.60
CA LEU A 248 33.07 1.89 -47.46
C LEU A 248 34.08 2.23 -46.36
N SER A 249 35.33 2.51 -46.72
CA SER A 249 36.39 2.89 -45.77
C SER A 249 36.07 4.21 -45.06
N ILE A 250 35.58 5.22 -45.78
CA ILE A 250 35.14 6.51 -45.21
C ILE A 250 34.00 6.29 -44.21
N LEU A 251 32.99 5.51 -44.58
CA LEU A 251 31.86 5.18 -43.71
C LEU A 251 32.33 4.45 -42.45
N ASN A 252 33.21 3.45 -42.58
CA ASN A 252 33.76 2.73 -41.43
C ASN A 252 34.56 3.63 -40.49
N LYS A 253 35.42 4.49 -41.02
CA LYS A 253 36.17 5.47 -40.21
C LYS A 253 35.26 6.48 -39.52
N ALA A 254 34.18 6.89 -40.19
CA ALA A 254 33.19 7.77 -39.59
C ALA A 254 32.44 7.07 -38.45
N LEU A 255 32.04 5.81 -38.63
CA LEU A 255 31.40 5.02 -37.57
C LEU A 255 32.33 4.72 -36.39
N GLU A 256 33.62 4.49 -36.65
CA GLU A 256 34.64 4.29 -35.60
C GLU A 256 34.92 5.56 -34.79
N ALA A 257 34.94 6.71 -35.45
CA ALA A 257 35.13 8.00 -34.80
C ALA A 257 33.83 8.54 -34.16
N PHE A 258 32.69 7.87 -34.35
CA PHE A 258 31.40 8.28 -33.83
C PHE A 258 31.38 8.09 -32.30
N PRO A 259 31.22 9.15 -31.48
CA PRO A 259 31.16 9.00 -30.04
C PRO A 259 30.01 8.08 -29.61
N ALA A 260 30.31 7.06 -28.80
CA ALA A 260 29.31 6.09 -28.36
C ALA A 260 28.16 6.75 -27.57
N SER A 261 28.44 7.84 -26.83
CA SER A 261 27.43 8.63 -26.13
C SER A 261 26.46 9.32 -27.09
N GLU A 262 26.97 9.88 -28.18
CA GLU A 262 26.18 10.57 -29.20
C GLU A 262 25.32 9.58 -29.98
N LEU A 263 25.89 8.44 -30.40
CA LEU A 263 25.15 7.36 -31.06
C LEU A 263 24.03 6.82 -30.14
N ARG A 264 24.33 6.65 -28.85
CA ARG A 264 23.32 6.27 -27.84
C ARG A 264 22.22 7.33 -27.71
N ALA A 265 22.56 8.62 -27.71
CA ALA A 265 21.59 9.70 -27.64
C ALA A 265 20.64 9.69 -28.85
N ILE A 266 21.17 9.53 -30.07
CA ILE A 266 20.37 9.37 -31.28
C ILE A 266 19.45 8.16 -31.15
N ARG A 267 19.98 7.01 -30.74
CA ARG A 267 19.15 5.80 -30.55
C ARG A 267 18.05 6.00 -29.52
N LEU A 268 18.33 6.64 -28.38
CA LEU A 268 17.33 6.90 -27.35
C LEU A 268 16.24 7.88 -27.81
N ASN A 269 16.60 8.87 -28.63
CA ASN A 269 15.63 9.82 -29.19
C ASN A 269 14.58 9.11 -30.04
N TRP A 270 15.00 8.15 -30.86
CA TRP A 270 14.11 7.41 -31.75
C TRP A 270 13.48 6.18 -31.12
N LEU A 271 14.21 5.46 -30.26
CA LEU A 271 13.86 4.12 -29.77
C LEU A 271 13.48 4.07 -28.28
N GLY A 272 13.72 5.13 -27.51
CA GLY A 272 13.61 5.13 -26.05
C GLY A 272 12.21 4.84 -25.49
N GLY A 273 11.16 4.90 -26.32
CA GLY A 273 9.79 4.54 -25.97
C GLY A 273 9.28 3.22 -26.57
N ILE A 274 10.08 2.54 -27.40
CA ILE A 274 9.69 1.30 -28.08
C ILE A 274 10.24 0.10 -27.31
N GLY A 275 9.32 -0.69 -26.77
CA GLY A 275 9.60 -1.89 -26.01
C GLY A 275 8.41 -2.24 -25.11
N PRO A 276 8.28 -3.50 -24.68
CA PRO A 276 7.28 -3.85 -23.69
C PRO A 276 7.52 -2.98 -22.46
N LYS A 277 6.57 -2.09 -22.13
CA LYS A 277 6.54 -1.44 -20.82
C LYS A 277 6.71 -2.57 -19.81
N PRO A 278 7.79 -2.60 -19.00
CA PRO A 278 8.03 -3.72 -18.10
C PRO A 278 6.74 -3.97 -17.32
N ALA A 279 6.27 -5.22 -17.37
CA ALA A 279 5.04 -5.63 -16.72
C ALA A 279 5.13 -5.22 -15.24
N ALA A 280 4.38 -4.18 -14.91
CA ALA A 280 4.20 -3.63 -13.58
C ALA A 280 5.49 -3.17 -12.85
N ALA A 281 5.78 -1.87 -13.04
CA ALA A 281 6.07 -0.93 -11.95
C ALA A 281 4.94 -0.86 -10.87
N GLY A 282 4.21 -1.94 -10.64
CA GLY A 282 3.20 -2.07 -9.59
C GLY A 282 3.84 -2.29 -8.22
N TRP A 283 4.98 -2.99 -8.15
CA TRP A 283 5.64 -3.27 -6.87
C TRP A 283 6.09 -2.00 -6.12
N GLN A 284 6.39 -0.92 -6.85
CA GLN A 284 6.77 0.36 -6.25
C GLN A 284 5.56 1.13 -5.68
N HIS A 285 4.35 0.87 -6.18
CA HIS A 285 3.11 1.40 -5.62
C HIS A 285 2.60 0.54 -4.46
N TRP A 286 2.74 -0.79 -4.57
CA TRP A 286 2.38 -1.73 -3.50
C TRP A 286 3.28 -1.62 -2.28
N SER A 287 4.57 -1.29 -2.42
CA SER A 287 5.44 -1.05 -1.27
C SER A 287 4.99 0.16 -0.44
N ARG A 288 4.57 1.26 -1.09
CA ARG A 288 4.00 2.43 -0.42
C ARG A 288 2.68 2.12 0.27
N LEU A 289 1.79 1.35 -0.36
CA LEU A 289 0.55 0.88 0.28
C LEU A 289 0.82 -0.06 1.47
N GLY A 290 1.86 -0.90 1.37
CA GLY A 290 2.32 -1.76 2.45
C GLY A 290 2.76 -0.97 3.68
N TYR A 291 3.55 0.09 3.50
CA TYR A 291 3.96 0.97 4.62
C TYR A 291 2.76 1.67 5.28
N TRP A 292 1.77 2.11 4.50
CA TRP A 292 0.52 2.68 5.02
C TRP A 292 -0.32 1.64 5.77
N GLY A 293 -0.39 0.40 5.27
CA GLY A 293 -1.07 -0.70 5.94
C GLY A 293 -0.47 -1.00 7.32
N VAL A 294 0.86 -1.12 7.40
CA VAL A 294 1.57 -1.34 8.67
C VAL A 294 1.36 -0.18 9.65
N PHE A 295 1.37 1.06 9.15
CA PHE A 295 1.12 2.24 9.99
C PHE A 295 -0.31 2.25 10.57
N VAL A 296 -1.33 1.96 9.75
CA VAL A 296 -2.73 1.93 10.21
C VAL A 296 -2.95 0.82 11.23
N VAL A 297 -2.40 -0.38 11.00
CA VAL A 297 -2.48 -1.49 11.96
C VAL A 297 -1.76 -1.14 13.26
N GLY A 298 -0.57 -0.53 13.18
CA GLY A 298 0.17 -0.06 14.36
C GLY A 298 -0.59 0.99 15.16
N ALA A 299 -1.18 1.98 14.48
CA ALA A 299 -1.99 3.02 15.11
C ALA A 299 -3.26 2.44 15.78
N PHE A 300 -3.93 1.49 15.12
CA PHE A 300 -5.09 0.80 15.67
C PHE A 300 -4.74 -0.02 16.91
N CYS A 301 -3.65 -0.78 16.87
CA CYS A 301 -3.16 -1.54 18.02
C CYS A 301 -2.77 -0.60 19.19
N GLY A 302 -2.12 0.52 18.91
CA GLY A 302 -1.77 1.53 19.91
C GLY A 302 -3.01 2.15 20.58
N LEU A 303 -4.02 2.52 19.78
CA LEU A 303 -5.29 3.04 20.28
C LEU A 303 -6.06 1.99 21.11
N SER A 304 -6.08 0.74 20.66
CA SER A 304 -6.70 -0.37 21.39
C SER A 304 -6.04 -0.60 22.76
N LEU A 305 -4.71 -0.56 22.83
CA LEU A 305 -3.96 -0.68 24.09
C LEU A 305 -4.23 0.51 25.03
N LEU A 306 -4.26 1.74 24.51
CA LEU A 306 -4.61 2.93 25.30
C LEU A 306 -6.03 2.83 25.85
N TRP A 307 -6.98 2.36 25.03
CA TRP A 307 -8.36 2.14 25.44
C TRP A 307 -8.47 1.07 26.53
N HIS A 308 -7.77 -0.06 26.36
CA HIS A 308 -7.74 -1.14 27.33
C HIS A 308 -7.20 -0.67 28.68
N ARG A 309 -6.10 0.10 28.69
CA ARG A 309 -5.53 0.68 29.92
C ARG A 309 -6.50 1.65 30.60
N ARG A 310 -7.19 2.49 29.81
CA ARG A 310 -8.17 3.45 30.34
C ARG A 310 -9.38 2.75 30.96
N MET A 311 -9.89 1.70 30.31
CA MET A 311 -11.01 0.90 30.84
C MET A 311 -10.63 0.19 32.14
N ALA A 312 -9.43 -0.39 32.20
CA ALA A 312 -8.93 -1.01 33.43
C ALA A 312 -8.83 -0.01 34.59
N ALA A 313 -8.39 1.22 34.31
CA ALA A 313 -8.33 2.29 35.31
C ALA A 313 -9.74 2.71 35.79
N LEU A 314 -10.71 2.82 34.88
CA LEU A 314 -12.10 3.15 35.20
C LEU A 314 -12.74 2.09 36.12
N ILE A 315 -12.53 0.81 35.81
CA ILE A 315 -13.06 -0.30 36.61
C ILE A 315 -12.48 -0.28 38.02
N LYS A 316 -11.19 0.06 38.16
CA LYS A 316 -10.55 0.18 39.48
C LYS A 316 -11.20 1.27 40.33
N GLN A 317 -11.44 2.47 39.76
CA GLN A 317 -12.08 3.56 40.48
C GLN A 317 -13.50 3.20 40.96
N HIS A 318 -14.29 2.51 40.14
CA HIS A 318 -15.63 2.08 40.54
C HIS A 318 -15.62 1.05 41.68
N ARG A 319 -14.66 0.13 41.69
CA ARG A 319 -14.51 -0.86 42.78
C ARG A 319 -14.14 -0.20 44.10
N ASP A 320 -13.26 0.80 44.07
CA ASP A 320 -12.82 1.51 45.27
C ASP A 320 -13.99 2.26 45.94
N VAL A 321 -14.89 2.88 45.15
CA VAL A 321 -16.11 3.54 45.67
C VAL A 321 -17.11 2.53 46.25
N GLN A 322 -17.27 1.35 45.64
CA GLN A 322 -18.16 0.32 46.18
C GLN A 322 -17.65 -0.27 47.50
N SER A 323 -16.33 -0.40 47.67
CA SER A 323 -15.72 -0.87 48.92
C SER A 323 -16.03 0.07 50.09
N GLN A 324 -15.97 1.39 49.87
CA GLN A 324 -16.25 2.38 50.92
C GLN A 324 -17.69 2.32 51.45
N LEU A 325 -18.67 2.02 50.59
CA LEU A 325 -20.07 1.81 50.99
C LEU A 325 -20.24 0.51 51.79
N GLY A 326 -19.55 -0.56 51.39
CA GLY A 326 -19.53 -1.82 52.13
C GLY A 326 -18.97 -1.66 53.54
N ASP A 327 -17.83 -0.97 53.67
CA ASP A 327 -17.17 -0.72 54.95
C ASP A 327 -18.03 0.14 55.90
N GLN A 328 -18.75 1.13 55.37
CA GLN A 328 -19.69 1.93 56.16
C GLN A 328 -20.85 1.10 56.74
N LEU A 329 -21.39 0.14 55.98
CA LEU A 329 -22.47 -0.72 56.45
C LEU A 329 -22.01 -1.70 57.53
N VAL A 330 -20.81 -2.28 57.38
CA VAL A 330 -20.20 -3.16 58.40
C VAL A 330 -19.96 -2.39 59.69
N PHE A 331 -19.43 -1.16 59.60
CA PHE A 331 -19.20 -0.32 60.76
C PHE A 331 -20.51 0.06 61.48
N GLN A 332 -21.55 0.47 60.75
CA GLN A 332 -22.85 0.79 61.34
C GLN A 332 -23.47 -0.41 62.07
N ARG A 333 -23.35 -1.62 61.50
CA ARG A 333 -23.84 -2.85 62.13
C ARG A 333 -23.06 -3.18 63.41
N ALA A 334 -21.74 -3.05 63.37
CA ALA A 334 -20.87 -3.28 64.53
C ALA A 334 -21.16 -2.32 65.69
N LEU A 335 -21.45 -1.04 65.41
CA LEU A 335 -21.84 -0.07 66.45
C LEU A 335 -23.12 -0.50 67.18
N ILE A 336 -24.11 -0.96 66.43
CA ILE A 336 -25.40 -1.37 66.99
C ILE A 336 -25.25 -2.68 67.79
N ASP A 337 -24.49 -3.64 67.27
CA ASP A 337 -24.23 -4.93 67.93
C ASP A 337 -23.36 -4.82 69.19
N ALA A 338 -22.54 -3.77 69.32
CA ALA A 338 -21.75 -3.50 70.51
C ALA A 338 -22.54 -2.86 71.67
N MET A 339 -23.78 -2.39 71.43
CA MET A 339 -24.61 -1.82 72.50
C MET A 339 -25.09 -2.92 73.46
N PRO A 340 -24.86 -2.78 74.78
CA PRO A 340 -25.21 -3.82 75.75
C PRO A 340 -26.73 -3.96 75.93
N ASP A 341 -27.48 -2.87 75.76
CA ASP A 341 -28.93 -2.87 75.89
C ASP A 341 -29.60 -3.34 74.58
N PRO A 342 -30.67 -4.15 74.64
CA PRO A 342 -31.47 -4.50 73.47
C PRO A 342 -32.00 -3.29 72.72
N VAL A 343 -31.71 -3.21 71.42
CA VAL A 343 -32.18 -2.17 70.49
C VAL A 343 -32.79 -2.80 69.25
N PHE A 344 -33.90 -2.25 68.80
CA PHE A 344 -34.64 -2.68 67.62
C PHE A 344 -35.15 -1.50 66.79
N VAL A 345 -35.29 -1.73 65.49
CA VAL A 345 -35.91 -0.83 64.53
C VAL A 345 -37.08 -1.56 63.89
N ARG A 346 -38.25 -0.93 63.85
CA ARG A 346 -39.46 -1.44 63.19
C ARG A 346 -39.97 -0.48 62.13
N ASP A 347 -40.58 -1.01 61.07
CA ASP A 347 -41.21 -0.24 60.00
C ASP A 347 -42.57 0.37 60.41
N LEU A 348 -43.25 0.99 59.45
CA LEU A 348 -44.57 1.61 59.62
C LEU A 348 -45.68 0.59 59.93
N GLU A 349 -45.48 -0.67 59.56
CA GLU A 349 -46.37 -1.80 59.80
C GLU A 349 -46.00 -2.58 61.09
N GLY A 350 -45.02 -2.09 61.86
CA GLY A 350 -44.54 -2.69 63.10
C GLY A 350 -43.67 -3.95 62.92
N ARG A 351 -43.22 -4.24 61.70
CA ARG A 351 -42.33 -5.37 61.37
C ARG A 351 -40.89 -5.03 61.75
N LEU A 352 -40.13 -6.03 62.18
CA LEU A 352 -38.73 -5.83 62.58
C LEU A 352 -37.82 -5.60 61.36
N ILE A 353 -37.21 -4.41 61.25
CA ILE A 353 -36.21 -4.08 60.21
C ILE A 353 -34.80 -4.46 60.67
N LEU A 354 -34.46 -4.16 61.92
CA LEU A 354 -33.11 -4.32 62.47
C LEU A 354 -33.20 -4.61 63.97
N CYS A 355 -32.32 -5.44 64.50
CA CYS A 355 -32.06 -5.50 65.93
C CYS A 355 -30.58 -5.75 66.20
N ASN A 356 -30.09 -5.37 67.37
CA ASN A 356 -28.74 -5.70 67.81
C ASN A 356 -28.65 -7.11 68.40
N LYS A 357 -27.43 -7.61 68.56
CA LYS A 357 -27.15 -8.89 69.20
C LYS A 357 -27.74 -9.01 70.62
N SER A 358 -27.72 -7.95 71.43
CA SER A 358 -28.33 -7.99 72.77
C SER A 358 -29.85 -8.23 72.73
N TYR A 359 -30.56 -7.75 71.70
CA TYR A 359 -31.98 -8.04 71.49
C TYR A 359 -32.23 -9.51 71.13
N GLU A 360 -31.38 -10.10 70.30
CA GLU A 360 -31.41 -11.53 69.97
C GLU A 360 -31.22 -12.39 71.24
N GLU A 361 -30.22 -12.06 72.05
CA GLU A 361 -29.91 -12.77 73.29
C GLU A 361 -31.02 -12.62 74.33
N ALA A 362 -31.53 -11.40 74.54
CA ALA A 362 -32.56 -11.11 75.54
C ALA A 362 -33.90 -11.79 75.25
N LEU A 363 -34.26 -11.96 73.97
CA LEU A 363 -35.49 -12.63 73.55
C LEU A 363 -35.26 -14.08 73.10
N SER A 364 -34.01 -14.55 73.08
CA SER A 364 -33.61 -15.88 72.60
C SER A 364 -34.12 -16.18 71.18
N ILE A 365 -33.94 -15.23 70.27
CA ILE A 365 -34.35 -15.30 68.86
C ILE A 365 -33.18 -14.96 67.94
N ARG A 366 -33.22 -15.43 66.69
CA ARG A 366 -32.24 -15.06 65.64
C ARG A 366 -32.87 -14.10 64.65
N PHE A 367 -32.22 -12.97 64.39
CA PHE A 367 -32.70 -11.89 63.53
C PHE A 367 -33.15 -12.40 62.16
N GLU A 368 -32.37 -13.28 61.54
CA GLU A 368 -32.65 -13.91 60.23
C GLU A 368 -34.02 -14.61 60.17
N GLN A 369 -34.54 -15.07 61.30
CA GLN A 369 -35.82 -15.78 61.38
C GLN A 369 -37.00 -14.85 61.70
N VAL A 370 -36.73 -13.64 62.18
CA VAL A 370 -37.75 -12.70 62.69
C VAL A 370 -37.78 -11.36 61.93
N GLN A 371 -36.83 -11.13 61.03
CA GLN A 371 -36.80 -9.96 60.15
C GLN A 371 -38.06 -9.93 59.28
N GLY A 372 -38.73 -8.78 59.21
CA GLY A 372 -39.98 -8.60 58.47
C GLY A 372 -41.24 -9.12 59.17
N CYS A 373 -41.10 -9.75 60.35
CA CYS A 373 -42.23 -10.24 61.14
C CYS A 373 -42.69 -9.20 62.17
N ARG A 374 -43.99 -9.18 62.49
CA ARG A 374 -44.52 -8.35 63.58
C ARG A 374 -44.29 -9.05 64.91
N LEU A 375 -44.28 -8.28 66.00
CA LEU A 375 -44.08 -8.83 67.34
C LEU A 375 -45.14 -9.89 67.72
N ILE A 376 -46.35 -9.78 67.17
CA ILE A 376 -47.46 -10.73 67.37
C ILE A 376 -47.32 -12.02 66.56
N ASP A 377 -46.56 -12.00 65.47
CA ASP A 377 -46.39 -13.14 64.56
C ASP A 377 -45.22 -14.04 64.98
N VAL A 378 -44.40 -13.57 65.92
CA VAL A 378 -43.22 -14.27 66.43
C VAL A 378 -43.47 -14.68 67.87
N ASP A 379 -43.15 -15.93 68.20
CA ASP A 379 -43.18 -16.44 69.56
C ASP A 379 -41.95 -15.97 70.37
N ALA A 380 -41.74 -14.67 70.49
CA ALA A 380 -40.65 -14.05 71.24
C ALA A 380 -41.07 -13.62 72.66
N LEU A 381 -42.33 -13.23 72.83
CA LEU A 381 -42.93 -12.82 74.10
C LEU A 381 -44.29 -13.52 74.28
N PRO A 382 -44.79 -13.67 75.51
CA PRO A 382 -46.16 -14.13 75.75
C PRO A 382 -47.16 -13.29 74.92
N ARG A 383 -48.16 -13.96 74.30
CA ARG A 383 -49.10 -13.31 73.36
C ARG A 383 -49.77 -12.06 73.92
N ALA A 384 -50.09 -12.05 75.22
CA ALA A 384 -50.65 -10.89 75.89
C ALA A 384 -49.69 -9.68 75.89
N THR A 385 -48.41 -9.90 76.25
CA THR A 385 -47.35 -8.88 76.22
C THR A 385 -47.05 -8.42 74.80
N ALA A 386 -46.96 -9.36 73.85
CA ALA A 386 -46.68 -9.08 72.44
C ALA A 386 -47.78 -8.23 71.79
N GLY A 387 -49.05 -8.57 72.04
CA GLY A 387 -50.21 -7.81 71.54
C GLY A 387 -50.27 -6.40 72.09
N MET A 388 -50.15 -6.25 73.42
CA MET A 388 -50.12 -4.95 74.09
C MET A 388 -49.01 -4.05 73.53
N LEU A 389 -47.78 -4.56 73.42
CA LEU A 389 -46.66 -3.78 72.90
C LEU A 389 -46.83 -3.43 71.41
N HIS A 390 -47.37 -4.33 70.60
CA HIS A 390 -47.62 -4.05 69.19
C HIS A 390 -48.66 -2.95 69.02
N GLU A 391 -49.78 -3.00 69.74
CA GLU A 391 -50.78 -1.93 69.71
C GLU A 391 -50.20 -0.58 70.15
N GLU A 392 -49.38 -0.57 71.21
CA GLU A 392 -48.68 0.63 71.63
C GLU A 392 -47.76 1.19 70.56
N PHE A 393 -46.98 0.34 69.86
CA PHE A 393 -46.15 0.77 68.74
C PHE A 393 -46.98 1.36 67.60
N MET A 394 -48.12 0.75 67.26
CA MET A 394 -49.02 1.27 66.21
C MET A 394 -49.69 2.60 66.62
N ILE A 395 -50.02 2.80 67.90
CA ILE A 395 -50.48 4.10 68.42
C ILE A 395 -49.35 5.13 68.33
N GLN A 396 -48.13 4.73 68.65
CA GLN A 396 -46.97 5.61 68.65
C GLN A 396 -46.60 6.09 67.23
N LEU A 397 -46.66 5.20 66.23
CA LEU A 397 -46.46 5.56 64.82
C LEU A 397 -47.51 6.56 64.33
N ARG A 398 -48.78 6.40 64.76
CA ARG A 398 -49.87 7.32 64.41
C ARG A 398 -49.74 8.69 65.10
N THR A 399 -49.41 8.70 66.38
CA THR A 399 -49.33 9.92 67.19
C THR A 399 -47.99 10.65 67.06
N ARG A 400 -46.95 9.98 66.54
CA ARG A 400 -45.57 10.47 66.39
C ARG A 400 -44.93 10.96 67.69
N ARG A 401 -45.43 10.52 68.84
CA ARG A 401 -44.88 10.90 70.15
C ARG A 401 -43.80 9.92 70.59
N THR A 402 -42.71 10.42 71.15
CA THR A 402 -41.71 9.59 71.83
C THR A 402 -42.28 9.06 73.14
N ARG A 403 -41.94 7.83 73.52
CA ARG A 403 -42.42 7.22 74.75
C ARG A 403 -41.25 6.66 75.54
N PHE A 404 -41.23 6.99 76.82
CA PHE A 404 -40.28 6.49 77.81
C PHE A 404 -41.09 5.97 78.98
N SER A 405 -40.91 4.71 79.35
CA SER A 405 -41.77 4.08 80.36
C SER A 405 -41.01 3.01 81.13
N ARG A 406 -41.00 3.15 82.46
CA ARG A 406 -40.65 2.08 83.39
C ARG A 406 -41.85 1.13 83.51
N ARG A 407 -41.65 -0.17 83.31
CA ARG A 407 -42.74 -1.16 83.36
C ARG A 407 -42.23 -2.55 83.68
N ARG A 408 -43.09 -3.35 84.30
CA ARG A 408 -42.87 -4.78 84.50
C ARG A 408 -43.45 -5.53 83.30
N LEU A 409 -42.62 -6.22 82.53
CA LEU A 409 -43.06 -7.06 81.42
C LEU A 409 -42.82 -8.53 81.73
N GLN A 410 -43.74 -9.37 81.27
CA GLN A 410 -43.57 -10.82 81.30
C GLN A 410 -42.79 -11.27 80.07
N PHE A 411 -41.56 -11.72 80.28
CA PHE A 411 -40.76 -12.42 79.29
C PHE A 411 -40.95 -13.94 79.46
N LYS A 412 -40.56 -14.73 78.45
CA LYS A 412 -40.58 -16.20 78.55
C LYS A 412 -39.75 -16.74 79.73
N GLN A 413 -38.72 -16.02 80.13
CA GLN A 413 -37.82 -16.36 81.24
C GLN A 413 -38.30 -15.79 82.61
N GLY A 414 -39.49 -15.19 82.68
CA GLY A 414 -40.05 -14.59 83.90
C GLY A 414 -40.36 -13.09 83.78
N ASN A 415 -40.90 -12.51 84.84
CA ASN A 415 -41.19 -11.08 84.90
C ASN A 415 -39.90 -10.28 85.11
N ARG A 416 -39.70 -9.23 84.31
CA ARG A 416 -38.57 -8.31 84.45
C ARG A 416 -39.05 -6.88 84.52
N ASP A 417 -38.41 -6.09 85.36
CA ASP A 417 -38.60 -4.65 85.39
C ASP A 417 -37.67 -4.04 84.35
N ILE A 418 -38.25 -3.35 83.38
CA ILE A 418 -37.52 -2.74 82.28
C ILE A 418 -37.81 -1.26 82.19
N TYR A 419 -36.80 -0.50 81.80
CA TYR A 419 -36.97 0.85 81.30
C TYR A 419 -36.98 0.80 79.77
N GLN A 420 -38.15 1.01 79.16
CA GLN A 420 -38.31 0.95 77.71
C GLN A 420 -38.42 2.35 77.12
N TRP A 421 -37.69 2.59 76.04
CA TRP A 421 -37.76 3.80 75.25
C TRP A 421 -38.08 3.46 73.78
N THR A 422 -38.95 4.24 73.17
CA THR A 422 -39.25 4.15 71.74
C THR A 422 -39.40 5.56 71.16
N VAL A 423 -38.78 5.78 70.00
CA VAL A 423 -38.74 7.06 69.29
C VAL A 423 -39.06 6.83 67.80
N PRO A 424 -39.92 7.65 67.17
CA PRO A 424 -40.10 7.61 65.72
C PRO A 424 -38.86 8.11 65.00
N PHE A 425 -38.40 7.42 63.94
CA PHE A 425 -37.25 7.84 63.13
C PHE A 425 -37.65 8.21 61.71
N TYR A 426 -36.92 9.15 61.12
CA TYR A 426 -37.22 9.78 59.83
C TYR A 426 -36.08 9.56 58.83
N CYS A 427 -36.39 9.52 57.53
CA CYS A 427 -35.36 9.54 56.50
C CYS A 427 -34.79 10.96 56.29
N ALA A 428 -33.76 11.08 55.46
CA ALA A 428 -33.13 12.36 55.12
C ALA A 428 -34.10 13.40 54.50
N SER A 429 -35.21 12.96 53.90
CA SER A 429 -36.25 13.84 53.35
C SER A 429 -37.33 14.25 54.37
N GLY A 430 -37.21 13.84 55.64
CA GLY A 430 -38.12 14.20 56.73
C GLY A 430 -39.40 13.35 56.82
N GLU A 431 -39.52 12.29 56.02
CA GLU A 431 -40.64 11.35 56.08
C GLU A 431 -40.43 10.31 57.20
N LEU A 432 -41.50 9.96 57.91
CA LEU A 432 -41.46 8.95 58.96
C LEU A 432 -41.17 7.57 58.35
N ARG A 433 -40.15 6.88 58.86
CA ARG A 433 -39.74 5.56 58.36
C ARG A 433 -40.07 4.42 59.32
N GLY A 434 -40.31 4.71 60.58
CA GLY A 434 -40.67 3.70 61.56
C GLY A 434 -40.36 4.08 63.00
N LEU A 435 -40.15 3.09 63.85
CA LEU A 435 -39.80 3.24 65.26
C LEU A 435 -38.43 2.64 65.57
N LEU A 436 -37.59 3.40 66.24
CA LEU A 436 -36.39 2.92 66.92
C LEU A 436 -36.72 2.78 68.40
N GLY A 437 -36.40 1.65 69.01
CA GLY A 437 -36.64 1.44 70.43
C GLY A 437 -35.62 0.55 71.07
N GLY A 438 -35.54 0.61 72.38
CA GLY A 438 -34.72 -0.27 73.17
C GLY A 438 -35.25 -0.38 74.59
N TRP A 439 -34.67 -1.29 75.36
CA TRP A 439 -34.95 -1.36 76.78
C TRP A 439 -33.70 -1.71 77.57
N THR A 440 -33.66 -1.22 78.79
CA THR A 440 -32.63 -1.56 79.77
C THR A 440 -33.28 -2.36 80.88
N ASP A 441 -32.68 -3.50 81.26
CA ASP A 441 -33.12 -4.28 82.41
C ASP A 441 -32.67 -3.58 83.70
N ILE A 442 -33.64 -3.21 84.54
CA ILE A 442 -33.42 -2.49 85.80
C ILE A 442 -33.70 -3.36 87.02
N THR A 443 -34.02 -4.65 86.81
CA THR A 443 -34.38 -5.60 87.87
C THR A 443 -33.29 -5.72 88.94
N ARG A 444 -32.01 -5.57 88.58
CA ARG A 444 -30.87 -5.58 89.52
C ARG A 444 -30.44 -4.20 90.03
N ARG A 445 -30.80 -3.11 89.34
CA ARG A 445 -30.37 -1.75 89.70
C ARG A 445 -31.14 -1.20 90.90
N ASP A 446 -32.42 -1.54 91.04
CA ASP A 446 -33.22 -1.09 92.19
C ASP A 446 -32.90 -1.83 93.50
N ALA A 447 -32.31 -3.03 93.43
CA ALA A 447 -31.91 -3.79 94.63
C ALA A 447 -30.70 -3.16 95.38
N ALA A 448 -29.91 -2.30 94.72
CA ALA A 448 -28.74 -1.64 95.31
C ALA A 448 -29.05 -0.29 95.99
N THR A 449 -30.27 0.24 95.85
CA THR A 449 -30.66 1.57 96.34
C THR A 449 -31.51 1.57 97.61
N THR A 450 -31.84 0.41 98.16
CA THR A 450 -32.66 0.24 99.39
C THR A 450 -31.88 -0.28 100.60
N GLY A 451 -30.57 -0.03 100.66
CA GLY A 451 -29.72 -0.43 101.78
C GLY A 451 -29.03 0.75 102.48
N HIS A 452 -29.80 1.60 103.18
CA HIS A 452 -29.31 2.45 104.29
C HIS A 452 -30.50 2.97 105.13
N PRO A 453 -30.65 2.49 106.37
CA PRO A 453 -31.18 3.30 107.47
C PRO A 453 -30.10 3.52 108.54
N HIS A 454 -30.15 4.71 109.13
CA HIS A 454 -29.46 5.11 110.35
C HIS A 454 -29.73 4.18 111.53
#